data_AF-A0A0J7XZQ5-F1
#
_entry.id   AF-A0A0J7XZQ5-F1
#
_cell.length_a   1.000
_cell.length_b   1.000
_cell.length_c   1.000
_cell.angle_alpha   90.00
_cell.angle_beta   90.00
_cell.angle_gamma   90.00
#
_symmetry.space_group_name_H-M   'P 1'
#
loop_
_entity.id
_entity.type
_entity.pdbx_description
1 polymer ?
#
loop_
_entity_poly.entity_id
_entity_poly.type
_entity_poly.pdbx_seq_one_letter_code
_entity_poly.pdbx_strand_id
1 'polypeptide(L)'
;MSRRADFLAANRGRRAPMPGFVLLVRERGDGDPAMRIGITVTKKIGGAVIRNRMKRRFRVLARALLPAHGIAGADHVLIGREGGIERDFALLHAELGKALGKIMTRPIDPQRGPPRPRKGKTARKSDTPAARSSEQP
;
A
#
# COMPACT_ATOMS: atom_id res chain seq x y z
N MET A 1 4.69 -11.23 8.20
CA MET A 1 3.83 -11.52 7.04
C MET A 1 4.65 -11.48 5.77
N SER A 2 4.61 -12.53 4.94
CA SER A 2 5.44 -12.63 3.71
C SER A 2 4.66 -13.12 2.49
N ARG A 3 3.49 -13.75 2.64
CA ARG A 3 2.75 -14.34 1.52
C ARG A 3 1.96 -13.26 0.78
N ARG A 4 2.05 -13.26 -0.55
CA ARG A 4 1.29 -12.34 -1.41
C ARG A 4 -0.22 -12.41 -1.19
N ALA A 5 -0.75 -13.59 -0.90
CA ALA A 5 -2.17 -13.79 -0.59
C ALA A 5 -2.63 -12.94 0.60
N ASP A 6 -1.79 -12.82 1.65
CA ASP A 6 -2.09 -12.04 2.84
C ASP A 6 -2.19 -10.54 2.51
N PHE A 7 -1.26 -10.03 1.70
CA PHE A 7 -1.31 -8.64 1.23
C PHE A 7 -2.53 -8.35 0.36
N LEU A 8 -2.96 -9.32 -0.47
CA LEU A 8 -4.18 -9.18 -1.27
C LEU A 8 -5.43 -9.20 -0.39
N ALA A 9 -5.47 -10.08 0.61
CA ALA A 9 -6.57 -10.16 1.57
C ALA A 9 -6.68 -8.88 2.40
N ALA A 10 -5.56 -8.27 2.80
CA ALA A 10 -5.56 -7.00 3.53
C ALA A 10 -6.22 -5.84 2.77
N ASN A 11 -6.25 -5.88 1.43
CA ASN A 11 -6.95 -4.88 0.63
C ASN A 11 -8.48 -4.93 0.79
N ARG A 12 -9.04 -6.05 1.27
CA ARG A 12 -10.47 -6.20 1.59
C ARG A 12 -10.81 -5.73 3.00
N GLY A 13 -9.79 -5.37 3.79
CA GLY A 13 -9.96 -4.87 5.15
C GLY A 13 -10.26 -3.37 5.22
N ARG A 14 -10.18 -2.82 6.43
CA ARG A 14 -10.31 -1.39 6.70
C ARG A 14 -9.11 -0.64 6.13
N ARG A 15 -9.33 0.57 5.61
CA ARG A 15 -8.29 1.39 4.98
C ARG A 15 -8.28 2.81 5.52
N ALA A 16 -7.11 3.26 5.97
CA ALA A 16 -6.84 4.63 6.36
C ALA A 16 -5.73 5.23 5.47
N PRO A 17 -6.09 6.05 4.45
CA PRO A 17 -5.09 6.77 3.67
C PRO A 17 -4.52 7.93 4.50
N MET A 18 -3.20 7.99 4.60
CA MET A 18 -2.44 9.10 5.18
C MET A 18 -1.51 9.70 4.12
N PRO A 19 -1.00 10.93 4.34
CA PRO A 19 -0.08 11.56 3.39
C PRO A 19 1.20 10.75 3.15
N GLY A 20 1.84 10.19 4.18
CA GLY A 20 3.09 9.43 4.04
C GLY A 20 2.91 7.94 3.71
N PHE A 21 1.73 7.37 3.94
CA PHE A 21 1.47 5.94 3.79
C PHE A 21 -0.03 5.63 3.73
N VAL A 22 -0.37 4.40 3.40
CA VAL A 22 -1.72 3.86 3.59
C VAL A 22 -1.64 2.73 4.59
N LEU A 23 -2.50 2.76 5.60
CA LEU A 23 -2.68 1.65 6.53
C LEU A 23 -3.88 0.82 6.06
N LEU A 24 -3.65 -0.48 5.90
CA LEU A 24 -4.70 -1.49 5.73
C LEU A 24 -4.73 -2.35 6.99
N VAL A 25 -5.93 -2.65 7.48
CA VAL A 25 -6.12 -3.54 8.63
C VAL A 25 -7.19 -4.56 8.31
N ARG A 26 -6.84 -5.83 8.42
CA ARG A 26 -7.76 -6.95 8.26
C ARG A 26 -7.77 -7.77 9.53
N GLU A 27 -8.91 -7.85 10.19
CA GLU A 27 -9.15 -8.82 11.26
C GLU A 27 -9.16 -10.23 10.65
N ARG A 28 -8.30 -11.13 11.13
CA ARG A 28 -8.19 -12.48 10.54
C ARG A 28 -9.31 -13.41 10.97
N GLY A 29 -9.80 -13.24 12.21
CA GLY A 29 -10.83 -14.09 12.79
C GLY A 29 -10.43 -15.56 12.94
N ASP A 30 -9.13 -15.87 12.92
CA ASP A 30 -8.58 -17.23 13.00
C ASP A 30 -8.27 -17.67 14.44
N GLY A 31 -8.71 -16.89 15.44
CA GLY A 31 -8.50 -17.18 16.86
C GLY A 31 -7.07 -16.91 17.36
N ASP A 32 -6.12 -16.58 16.48
CA ASP A 32 -4.75 -16.24 16.86
C ASP A 32 -4.66 -14.73 17.18
N PRO A 33 -4.38 -14.34 18.44
CA PRO A 33 -4.32 -12.93 18.84
C PRO A 33 -3.08 -12.20 18.29
N ALA A 34 -2.14 -12.91 17.66
CA ALA A 34 -0.91 -12.31 17.16
C ALA A 34 -1.19 -11.24 16.08
N MET A 35 -0.65 -10.04 16.31
CA MET A 35 -0.65 -8.96 15.34
C MET A 35 0.42 -9.22 14.29
N ARG A 36 0.04 -9.15 13.00
CA ARG A 36 1.00 -9.35 11.90
C ARG A 36 1.24 -8.04 11.19
N ILE A 37 2.52 -7.73 10.97
CA ILE A 37 2.94 -6.52 10.25
C ILE A 37 3.38 -6.90 8.84
N GLY A 38 2.75 -6.26 7.85
CA GLY A 38 3.17 -6.26 6.46
C GLY A 38 3.66 -4.86 6.06
N ILE A 39 4.77 -4.79 5.32
CA ILE A 39 5.28 -3.50 4.81
C ILE A 39 5.48 -3.61 3.30
N THR A 40 4.84 -2.72 2.57
CA THR A 40 4.93 -2.63 1.11
C THR A 40 5.53 -1.29 0.73
N VAL A 41 6.68 -1.31 0.06
CA VAL A 41 7.33 -0.11 -0.47
C VAL A 41 7.60 -0.33 -1.95
N THR A 42 6.93 0.46 -2.80
CA THR A 42 7.02 0.30 -4.26
C THR A 42 8.35 0.83 -4.80
N LYS A 43 8.76 0.38 -6.00
CA LYS A 43 9.96 0.89 -6.69
C LYS A 43 9.86 2.40 -6.99
N LYS A 44 8.63 2.95 -7.10
CA LYS A 44 8.38 4.37 -7.40
C LYS A 44 8.90 5.34 -6.35
N ILE A 45 9.03 4.88 -5.10
CA ILE A 45 9.47 5.73 -3.99
C ILE A 45 10.99 6.01 -4.08
N GLY A 46 11.74 5.18 -4.80
CA GLY A 46 13.17 5.40 -5.02
C GLY A 46 14.00 4.12 -4.99
N GLY A 47 15.31 4.32 -4.95
CA GLY A 47 16.31 3.25 -4.95
C GLY A 47 16.24 2.30 -3.74
N ALA A 48 17.05 1.25 -3.76
CA ALA A 48 17.05 0.23 -2.70
C ALA A 48 17.30 0.82 -1.31
N VAL A 49 18.19 1.81 -1.19
CA VAL A 49 18.54 2.47 0.08
C VAL A 49 17.34 3.22 0.66
N ILE A 50 16.66 4.03 -0.16
CA ILE A 50 15.46 4.79 0.24
C ILE A 50 14.37 3.83 0.72
N ARG A 51 14.11 2.76 -0.04
CA ARG A 51 13.11 1.75 0.33
C ARG A 51 13.47 1.02 1.64
N ASN A 52 14.75 0.68 1.82
CA ASN A 52 15.21 0.01 3.03
C ASN A 52 15.14 0.92 4.26
N ARG A 53 15.46 2.21 4.11
CA ARG A 53 15.28 3.23 5.16
C ARG A 53 13.81 3.36 5.54
N MET A 54 12.91 3.45 4.55
CA MET A 54 11.47 3.52 4.81
C MET A 54 10.95 2.26 5.53
N LYS A 55 11.34 1.07 5.07
CA LYS A 55 11.02 -0.20 5.76
C LYS A 55 11.56 -0.26 7.19
N ARG A 56 12.73 0.32 7.47
CA ARG A 56 13.28 0.42 8.84
C ARG A 56 12.41 1.37 9.68
N ARG A 57 12.11 2.57 9.20
CA ARG A 57 11.27 3.56 9.92
C ARG A 57 9.88 3.00 10.23
N PHE A 58 9.22 2.36 9.27
CA PHE A 58 7.90 1.77 9.47
C PHE A 58 7.89 0.62 10.47
N ARG A 59 8.96 -0.19 10.53
CA ARG A 59 9.10 -1.21 11.58
C ARG A 59 9.19 -0.60 12.97
N VAL A 60 9.91 0.50 13.12
CA VAL A 60 10.02 1.21 14.41
C VAL A 60 8.66 1.80 14.81
N LEU A 61 7.98 2.48 13.90
CA LEU A 61 6.64 3.04 14.15
C LEU A 61 5.63 1.96 14.56
N ALA A 62 5.60 0.84 13.83
CA ALA A 62 4.69 -0.26 14.10
C ALA A 62 4.98 -0.90 15.47
N ARG A 63 6.26 -1.07 15.84
CA ARG A 63 6.64 -1.59 17.17
C ARG A 63 6.25 -0.63 18.30
N ALA A 64 6.30 0.67 18.08
CA ALA A 64 5.93 1.66 19.09
C ALA A 64 4.41 1.74 19.29
N LEU A 65 3.61 1.71 18.21
CA LEU A 65 2.19 2.01 18.27
C LEU A 65 1.26 0.79 18.31
N LEU A 66 1.63 -0.34 17.71
CA LEU A 66 0.75 -1.50 17.66
C LEU A 66 0.49 -2.16 19.02
N PRO A 67 1.45 -2.24 19.95
CA PRO A 67 1.15 -2.77 21.28
C PRO A 67 0.09 -1.98 22.04
N ALA A 68 0.00 -0.66 21.81
CA ALA A 68 -0.92 0.23 22.52
C ALA A 68 -2.24 0.47 21.76
N HIS A 69 -2.21 0.53 20.43
CA HIS A 69 -3.35 0.95 19.60
C HIS A 69 -3.65 -0.04 18.46
N GLY A 70 -2.96 -1.17 18.41
CA GLY A 70 -3.17 -2.21 17.42
C GLY A 70 -4.46 -2.98 17.67
N ILE A 71 -4.89 -3.74 16.66
CA ILE A 71 -6.04 -4.63 16.74
C ILE A 71 -5.50 -6.05 16.90
N ALA A 72 -5.79 -6.70 18.01
CA ALA A 72 -5.38 -8.07 18.26
C ALA A 72 -5.92 -9.02 17.17
N GLY A 73 -5.10 -9.98 16.74
CA GLY A 73 -5.46 -10.94 15.69
C GLY A 73 -5.70 -10.32 14.31
N ALA A 74 -5.23 -9.09 14.08
CA ALA A 74 -5.33 -8.43 12.78
C ALA A 74 -3.99 -8.38 12.02
N ASP A 75 -4.12 -8.28 10.71
CA ASP A 75 -3.04 -8.01 9.77
C ASP A 75 -2.97 -6.50 9.50
N HIS A 76 -1.89 -5.85 9.96
CA HIS A 76 -1.59 -4.44 9.72
C HIS A 76 -0.60 -4.31 8.56
N VAL A 77 -1.06 -3.78 7.43
CA VAL A 77 -0.22 -3.55 6.25
C VAL A 77 0.02 -2.06 6.04
N LEU A 78 1.28 -1.64 6.12
CA LEU A 78 1.74 -0.30 5.80
C LEU A 78 2.24 -0.22 4.36
N ILE A 79 1.56 0.56 3.53
CA ILE A 79 1.96 0.83 2.15
C ILE A 79 2.58 2.21 2.07
N GLY A 80 3.89 2.27 1.81
CA GLY A 80 4.59 3.54 1.63
C GLY A 80 4.07 4.32 0.43
N ARG A 81 3.97 5.64 0.58
CA ARG A 81 3.73 6.58 -0.52
C ARG A 81 4.97 7.42 -0.79
N GLU A 82 5.03 7.98 -1.98
CA GLU A 82 5.95 9.06 -2.31
C GLU A 82 5.75 10.23 -1.33
N GLY A 83 6.83 10.91 -0.91
CA GLY A 83 6.77 11.90 0.16
C GLY A 83 6.87 11.33 1.59
N GLY A 84 6.70 10.01 1.76
CA GLY A 84 6.71 9.39 3.09
C GLY A 84 8.10 9.28 3.72
N ILE A 85 9.18 9.35 2.92
CA ILE A 85 10.55 9.28 3.42
C ILE A 85 11.10 10.65 3.83
N GLU A 86 10.72 11.73 3.15
CA GLU A 86 11.13 13.10 3.53
C GLU A 86 10.38 13.62 4.76
N ARG A 87 9.21 13.06 5.09
CA ARG A 87 8.44 13.45 6.27
C ARG A 87 9.18 13.19 7.57
N ASP A 88 8.95 14.09 8.54
CA ASP A 88 9.41 13.94 9.92
C ASP A 88 8.86 12.63 10.53
N PHE A 89 9.71 11.94 11.28
CA PHE A 89 9.35 10.73 12.00
C PHE A 89 8.26 10.98 13.04
N ALA A 90 8.32 12.11 13.75
CA ALA A 90 7.30 12.48 14.72
C ALA A 90 5.93 12.66 14.05
N LEU A 91 5.92 13.27 12.87
CA LEU A 91 4.70 13.44 12.09
C LEU A 91 4.14 12.08 11.63
N LEU A 92 4.98 11.18 11.12
CA LEU A 92 4.57 9.83 10.72
C LEU A 92 4.02 9.03 11.91
N HIS A 93 4.58 9.23 13.11
CA HIS A 93 4.09 8.62 14.34
C HIS A 93 2.69 9.12 14.71
N ALA A 94 2.49 10.43 14.73
CA ALA A 94 1.17 11.03 14.96
C ALA A 94 0.15 10.62 13.89
N GLU A 95 0.58 10.55 12.62
CA GLU A 95 -0.26 10.07 11.51
C GLU A 95 -0.67 8.61 11.70
N LEU A 96 0.23 7.73 12.17
CA LEU A 96 -0.09 6.32 12.41
C LEU A 96 -1.07 6.15 13.58
N GLY A 97 -0.89 6.91 14.66
CA GLY A 97 -1.85 6.93 15.77
C GLY A 97 -3.24 7.38 15.31
N LYS A 98 -3.31 8.47 14.53
CA LYS A 98 -4.57 8.96 13.93
C LYS A 98 -5.20 7.93 12.99
N ALA A 99 -4.38 7.24 12.20
CA ALA A 99 -4.87 6.20 11.29
C ALA A 99 -5.47 5.02 12.04
N LEU A 100 -4.81 4.54 13.10
CA LEU A 100 -5.32 3.46 13.95
C LEU A 100 -6.63 3.87 14.63
N GLY A 101 -6.71 5.07 15.22
CA GLY A 101 -7.94 5.58 15.82
C GLY A 101 -9.11 5.67 14.81
N LYS A 102 -8.83 6.14 13.58
CA LYS A 102 -9.84 6.16 12.50
C LYS A 102 -10.33 4.78 12.09
N ILE A 103 -9.48 3.75 12.18
CA ILE A 103 -9.86 2.38 11.82
C ILE A 103 -10.77 1.77 12.89
N MET A 104 -10.54 2.09 14.16
CA MET A 104 -11.39 1.63 15.27
C MET A 104 -12.80 2.22 15.20
N THR A 105 -12.92 3.49 14.80
CA THR A 105 -14.22 4.18 14.78
C THR A 105 -15.01 4.01 13.49
N ARG A 106 -14.37 3.60 12.39
CA ARG A 106 -15.00 3.60 11.06
C ARG A 106 -15.38 2.18 10.61
N PRO A 107 -16.64 1.94 10.22
CA PRO A 107 -17.07 0.65 9.65
C PRO A 107 -16.25 0.27 8.41
N ILE A 108 -16.11 -1.03 8.15
CA ILE A 108 -15.57 -1.56 6.89
C ILE A 108 -16.44 -0.99 5.76
N ASP A 109 -15.84 -0.30 4.78
CA ASP A 109 -16.55 0.22 3.60
C ASP A 109 -16.91 -0.96 2.67
N PRO A 110 -18.19 -1.37 2.58
CA PRO A 110 -18.58 -2.59 1.87
C PRO A 110 -18.51 -2.45 0.35
N GLN A 111 -18.38 -1.23 -0.21
CA GLN A 111 -18.41 -1.01 -1.67
C GLN A 111 -17.05 -1.19 -2.36
N ARG A 112 -15.96 -1.40 -1.62
CA ARG A 112 -14.61 -1.50 -2.21
C ARG A 112 -14.15 -2.93 -2.36
N GLY A 113 -14.65 -3.57 -3.42
CA GLY A 113 -14.06 -4.79 -3.99
C GLY A 113 -12.60 -4.57 -4.45
N PRO A 114 -11.87 -5.65 -4.78
CA PRO A 114 -10.47 -5.57 -5.19
C PRO A 114 -10.29 -4.56 -6.33
N PRO A 115 -9.15 -3.84 -6.39
CA PRO A 115 -8.91 -2.90 -7.47
C PRO A 115 -9.09 -3.61 -8.81
N ARG A 116 -10.02 -3.11 -9.64
CA ARG A 116 -10.25 -3.65 -10.99
C ARG A 116 -8.88 -3.78 -11.68
N PRO A 117 -8.57 -4.91 -12.33
CA PRO A 117 -7.31 -5.05 -13.03
C PRO A 117 -7.16 -3.87 -13.99
N ARG A 118 -6.05 -3.13 -13.86
CA ARG A 118 -5.72 -2.05 -14.79
C ARG A 118 -5.63 -2.68 -16.18
N LYS A 119 -6.62 -2.41 -17.03
CA LYS A 119 -6.63 -2.82 -18.44
C LYS A 119 -5.31 -2.37 -19.05
N GLY A 120 -4.43 -3.33 -19.35
CA GLY A 120 -3.13 -3.04 -19.97
C GLY A 120 -3.39 -2.28 -21.26
N LYS A 121 -2.76 -1.12 -21.43
CA LYS A 121 -2.68 -0.48 -22.73
C LYS A 121 -1.90 -1.44 -23.63
N THR A 122 -2.61 -2.13 -24.50
CA THR A 122 -2.04 -2.88 -25.62
C THR A 122 -1.20 -1.92 -26.45
N ALA A 123 0.06 -2.29 -26.68
CA ALA A 123 0.91 -1.64 -27.66
C ALA A 123 0.22 -1.72 -29.04
N ARG A 124 -0.21 -0.58 -29.58
CA ARG A 124 -0.55 -0.49 -31.00
C ARG A 124 0.77 -0.48 -31.76
N LYS A 125 1.02 -1.56 -32.48
CA LYS A 125 1.98 -1.59 -33.60
C LYS A 125 1.52 -0.51 -34.60
N SER A 126 2.42 0.40 -34.96
CA SER A 126 2.25 1.27 -36.11
C SER A 126 2.76 0.51 -37.33
N ASP A 127 1.83 -0.04 -38.11
CA ASP A 127 2.08 -0.37 -39.51
C ASP A 127 2.24 0.94 -40.29
N THR A 128 3.38 1.10 -40.96
CA THR A 128 3.63 2.18 -41.91
C THR A 128 3.02 1.79 -43.26
N PRO A 129 2.13 2.59 -43.88
CA PRO A 129 1.72 2.36 -45.26
C PRO A 129 2.76 3.01 -46.18
N ALA A 130 3.43 2.21 -47.01
CA ALA A 130 4.25 2.71 -48.11
C ALA A 130 3.30 3.24 -49.21
N ALA A 131 3.32 4.55 -49.41
CA ALA A 131 2.61 5.24 -50.47
C ALA A 131 3.18 4.87 -51.84
N ARG A 132 2.28 4.55 -52.78
CA ARG A 132 2.54 4.63 -54.22
C ARG A 132 2.55 6.10 -54.62
N SER A 133 3.61 6.54 -55.29
CA SER A 133 3.54 7.69 -56.21
C SER A 133 4.20 7.30 -57.51
N SER A 134 3.35 7.19 -58.52
CA SER A 134 3.62 7.29 -59.93
C SER A 134 4.22 8.66 -60.26
N GLU A 135 5.31 8.70 -61.02
CA GLU A 135 5.58 9.82 -61.91
C GLU A 135 6.29 9.31 -63.17
N GLN A 136 5.65 9.61 -64.29
CA GLN A 136 6.02 9.46 -65.70
C GLN A 136 7.00 10.59 -66.07
N PRO A 137 7.66 10.60 -67.25
CA PRO A 137 7.08 10.41 -68.60
C PRO A 137 7.65 9.26 -69.42
#